data_AF-A0A8J3JMD9-F1
#
_entry.id   AF-A0A8J3JMD9-F1
#
_cell.length_a   1.000
_cell.length_b   1.000
_cell.length_c   1.000
_cell.angle_alpha   90.00
_cell.angle_beta   90.00
_cell.angle_gamma   90.00
#
_symmetry.space_group_name_H-M   'P 1'
#
loop_
_entity.id
_entity.type
_entity.pdbx_description
1 polymer ?
#
loop_
_entity_poly.entity_id
_entity_poly.type
_entity_poly.pdbx_seq_one_letter_code
_entity_poly.pdbx_strand_id
1 'polypeptide(L)' 'MYVTADHALCLIDQAVAAGEDHHGSLRSAIREAFASNAPVEHIATRARTSIADVLSVVNEMYAPAF' A
#
# COMPACT_ATOMS: atom_id res chain seq x y z
N MET A 1 -7.65 -12.48 12.44
CA MET A 1 -8.58 -11.34 12.25
C MET A 1 -8.45 -10.94 10.80
N TYR A 2 -9.52 -11.01 9.99
CA TYR A 2 -9.44 -10.68 8.57
C TYR A 2 -9.44 -9.15 8.43
N VAL A 3 -8.29 -8.58 8.07
CA VAL A 3 -8.22 -7.15 7.70
C VAL A 3 -9.04 -7.00 6.42
N THR A 4 -10.14 -6.26 6.51
CA THR A 4 -10.95 -5.95 5.33
C THR A 4 -10.21 -4.95 4.46
N ALA A 5 -10.35 -5.02 3.13
CA ALA A 5 -9.72 -4.08 2.20
C ALA A 5 -9.93 -2.60 2.60
N ASP A 6 -11.09 -2.28 3.16
CA ASP A 6 -11.42 -0.93 3.67
C ASP A 6 -10.48 -0.46 4.81
N HIS A 7 -10.09 -1.38 5.70
CA HIS A 7 -9.17 -1.09 6.79
C HIS A 7 -7.76 -0.82 6.26
N ALA A 8 -7.30 -1.60 5.29
CA ALA A 8 -6.00 -1.41 4.68
C ALA A 8 -5.92 -0.08 3.89
N LEU A 9 -7.01 0.32 3.23
CA LEU A 9 -7.11 1.64 2.59
C LEU A 9 -7.08 2.78 3.63
N CYS A 10 -7.68 2.60 4.80
CA CYS A 10 -7.60 3.58 5.89
C CYS A 10 -6.17 3.74 6.43
N LEU A 11 -5.38 2.66 6.51
CA LEU A 11 -3.97 2.73 6.89
C LEU A 11 -3.14 3.53 5.88
N ILE A 12 -3.46 3.43 4.59
CA ILE A 12 -2.84 4.26 3.54
C ILE A 12 -3.16 5.73 3.77
N ASP A 13 -4.42 6.09 4.02
CA ASP A 13 -4.82 7.47 4.28
C ASP A 13 -4.09 8.05 5.50
N GLN A 14 -3.93 7.25 6.57
CA GLN A 14 -3.18 7.66 7.76
C GLN A 14 -1.70 7.88 7.47
N ALA A 15 -1.07 6.97 6.72
CA ALA A 15 0.34 7.10 6.34
C ALA A 15 0.57 8.32 5.43
N VAL A 16 -0.35 8.60 4.50
CA VAL A 16 -0.32 9.78 3.64
C VAL A 16 -0.54 11.07 4.45
N ALA A 17 -1.45 11.06 5.42
CA ALA A 17 -1.70 12.20 6.30
C ALA A 17 -0.54 12.49 7.26
N ALA A 18 0.23 11.46 7.63
CA ALA A 18 1.36 11.57 8.56
C ALA A 18 2.64 12.12 7.91
N GLY A 19 2.77 12.13 6.58
CA GLY A 19 3.89 12.76 5.86
C GLY A 19 5.13 11.87 5.63
N GLU A 20 6.22 12.48 5.13
CA GLU A 20 7.40 11.80 4.55
C GLU A 20 8.18 10.86 5.50
N ASP A 21 8.07 11.04 6.82
CA ASP A 21 8.75 10.17 7.80
C ASP A 21 8.17 8.74 7.86
N HIS A 22 7.02 8.50 7.24
CA HIS A 22 6.30 7.22 7.29
C HIS A 22 6.35 6.41 6.00
N HIS A 23 7.41 6.60 5.20
CA HIS A 23 7.60 5.88 3.94
C HIS A 23 7.56 4.34 4.12
N GLY A 24 8.06 3.81 5.24
CA GLY A 24 7.94 2.39 5.59
C GLY A 24 6.51 1.94 5.93
N SER A 25 5.73 2.80 6.59
CA SER A 25 4.32 2.55 6.94
C SER A 25 3.43 2.57 5.70
N LEU A 26 3.65 3.52 4.78
CA LEU A 26 2.91 3.60 3.53
C LEU A 26 3.13 2.34 2.67
N ARG A 27 4.38 1.91 2.52
CA ARG A 27 4.72 0.70 1.75
C ARG A 27 4.10 -0.56 2.36
N SER A 28 4.07 -0.65 3.70
CA SER A 28 3.43 -1.77 4.40
C SER A 28 1.91 -1.77 4.19
N ALA A 29 1.27 -0.60 4.29
CA ALA A 29 -0.17 -0.46 4.05
C ALA A 29 -0.55 -0.77 2.59
N ILE A 30 0.27 -0.37 1.62
CA ILE A 30 0.10 -0.72 0.20
C ILE A 30 0.15 -2.24 0.00
N ARG A 31 1.13 -2.93 0.61
CA ARG A 31 1.25 -4.40 0.54
C ARG A 31 0.05 -5.09 1.16
N GLU A 32 -0.42 -4.61 2.30
CA GLU A 32 -1.57 -5.18 3.01
C GLU A 32 -2.89 -4.93 2.26
N ALA A 33 -3.05 -3.76 1.65
CA ALA A 33 -4.21 -3.47 0.80
C ALA A 33 -4.24 -4.38 -0.44
N PHE A 34 -3.08 -4.60 -1.06
CA PHE A 34 -2.95 -5.53 -2.18
C PHE A 34 -3.26 -6.98 -1.76
N ALA A 35 -2.71 -7.44 -0.63
CA ALA A 35 -2.98 -8.76 -0.07
C ALA A 35 -4.46 -8.97 0.32
N SER A 36 -5.17 -7.88 0.64
CA SER A 36 -6.61 -7.87 0.93
C SER A 36 -7.50 -7.81 -0.31
N ASN A 37 -6.93 -7.98 -1.52
CA ASN A 37 -7.60 -7.86 -2.82
C ASN A 37 -8.21 -6.47 -3.08
N ALA A 38 -7.63 -5.39 -2.53
CA ALA A 38 -8.03 -4.05 -2.91
C ALA A 38 -7.56 -3.74 -4.34
N PRO A 39 -8.39 -3.10 -5.18
CA PRO A 39 -8.00 -2.74 -6.55
C PRO A 39 -6.85 -1.73 -6.53
N VAL A 40 -5.84 -1.98 -7.37
CA VAL A 40 -4.59 -1.20 -7.44
C VAL A 40 -4.84 0.28 -7.73
N GLU A 41 -5.88 0.59 -8.51
CA GLU A 41 -6.31 1.95 -8.82
C GLU A 41 -6.75 2.70 -7.56
N HIS A 42 -7.48 2.03 -6.65
CA HIS A 42 -7.92 2.63 -5.39
C HIS A 42 -6.74 2.83 -4.44
N ILE A 43 -5.82 1.87 -4.39
CA ILE A 43 -4.58 1.95 -3.61
C ILE A 43 -3.76 3.16 -4.09
N ALA A 44 -3.51 3.28 -5.39
CA ALA A 44 -2.74 4.38 -5.97
C ALA A 44 -3.39 5.74 -5.71
N THR A 45 -4.72 5.83 -5.87
CA THR A 45 -5.50 7.04 -5.61
C THR A 45 -5.37 7.50 -4.15
N ARG A 46 -5.54 6.58 -3.20
CA ARG A 46 -5.46 6.86 -1.76
C ARG A 46 -4.03 7.18 -1.32
N ALA A 47 -3.05 6.43 -1.83
CA ALA A 47 -1.63 6.64 -1.56
C ALA A 47 -1.06 7.91 -2.22
N ARG A 48 -1.84 8.60 -3.07
CA ARG A 48 -1.43 9.76 -3.87
C ARG A 48 -0.16 9.49 -4.68
N THR A 49 -0.01 8.26 -5.17
CA THR A 49 1.15 7.79 -5.95
C THR A 49 0.70 7.17 -7.27
N SER A 50 1.64 6.83 -8.15
CA SER A 50 1.36 6.20 -9.43
C SER A 50 1.09 4.69 -9.27
N ILE A 51 0.29 4.13 -10.17
CA ILE A 51 0.06 2.67 -10.24
C ILE A 51 1.40 1.92 -10.40
N ALA A 52 2.33 2.46 -11.18
CA ALA A 52 3.65 1.87 -11.36
C ALA A 52 4.44 1.78 -10.04
N ASP A 53 4.32 2.79 -9.19
CA ASP A 53 4.96 2.84 -7.87
C ASP A 53 4.33 1.81 -6.91
N VAL A 54 3.00 1.69 -6.90
CA VAL A 54 2.29 0.64 -6.16
C VAL A 54 2.76 -0.75 -6.61
N LEU A 55 2.82 -0.99 -7.92
CA LEU A 55 3.29 -2.26 -8.47
C LEU A 55 4.76 -2.52 -8.13
N SER A 56 5.60 -1.49 -8.08
CA SER A 56 7.00 -1.61 -7.64
C SER A 56 7.09 -2.09 -6.19
N VAL A 57 6.32 -1.47 -5.27
CA VAL A 57 6.26 -1.85 -3.85
C VAL A 57 5.79 -3.28 -3.64
N VAL A 58 4.80 -3.71 -4.44
CA VAL A 58 4.28 -5.08 -4.43
C VAL A 58 5.29 -6.05 -5.03
N ASN A 59 5.94 -5.70 -6.15
CA ASN A 59 6.91 -6.54 -6.82
C ASN A 59 8.15 -6.82 -5.94
N GLU A 60 8.59 -5.86 -5.14
CA GLU A 60 9.63 -6.08 -4.12
C GLU A 60 9.24 -7.13 -3.08
N MET A 61 7.95 -7.36 -2.86
CA MET A 61 7.45 -8.38 -1.94
C MET A 61 7.60 -9.79 -2.52
N TYR A 62 7.64 -9.90 -3.85
CA TYR A 62 7.75 -11.16 -4.60
C TYR A 62 9.14 -11.38 -5.22
N ALA A 63 10.00 -10.36 -5.22
CA ALA A 63 11.37 -10.48 -5.70
C ALA A 63 12.17 -11.36 -4.71
N PRO A 64 12.73 -12.50 -5.15
CA PRO A 64 13.62 -13.27 -4.30
C PRO A 64 14.87 -12.43 -4.01
N ALA A 65 15.20 -12.28 -2.72
CA ALA A 65 16.51 -11.79 -2.31
C ALA A 65 17.56 -12.78 -2.83
N PHE A 66 18.26 -12.41 -3.91
CA PHE A 66 19.41 -13.14 -4.42
C PHE A 66 20.64 -12.85 -3.57
#